data_AF-A0A7S0QHI9-F1
#
_entry.id   AF-A0A7S0QHI9-F1
#
_cell.length_a   1.000
_cell.length_b   1.000
_cell.length_c   1.000
_cell.angle_alpha   90.00
_cell.angle_beta   90.00
_cell.angle_gamma   90.00
#
_symmetry.space_group_name_H-M   'P 1'
#
loop_
_entity.id
_entity.type
_entity.pdbx_description
1 polymer ?
#
loop_
_entity_poly.entity_id
_entity_poly.type
_entity_poly.pdbx_seq_one_letter_code
_entity_poly.pdbx_strand_id
1 'polypeptide(L)'
;VRYKVGMLNLSAPVPQVCVCASNQACIGPWGCLDMKVNSSNIGFGIGIGSPYQVDIFGLCSPSNPYAGETYPCNVLSAGVIASVGIGCSGFLIMIGLLYLTVKQSKITTNKVFEDWTNRVSKLCTNVEKGCFALALSCVRWIFAIGFFFFMILVVTFTLRQRVDLIDGARLAGAFLFSLVLSLGSLAFSLIQIPKFINSVIKTTLDKQSMRVGLNTALLGSSGVAFLAVGTAFCGFCGTFLLMTIDRSDPLGNGVFAYGNQCKTTGNGAFCGQTLSLPATCGFCMGLSVVALMSRSMTGVLAKAAEIGDELVDKLESSTLDQLLNPAQCLDFVGNLAAEAVGTAADCAESLALPVLAAAFLAQGDSARMAVPFWVAGFGLFSAIVGKLVISSRDGGATFAARHRSLTGGLRVGLYTTVLLTLALSAVTIGILYPLSFPYYLGDRNQDLTALLGTSAEGWKLFAVCCIGLATGLAAWESTAFFTSHRCGPTRSVAASGASGVATHLIQGLGVGL
;
A
#
# COMPACT_ATOMS: atom_id res chain seq x y z
N VAL A 1 41.01 -9.58 40.04
CA VAL A 1 40.23 -8.47 40.64
C VAL A 1 38.96 -8.31 39.83
N ARG A 2 37.81 -8.70 40.40
CA ARG A 2 36.48 -8.55 39.80
C ARG A 2 36.07 -7.08 39.84
N TYR A 3 35.57 -6.53 38.74
CA TYR A 3 34.75 -5.31 38.80
C TYR A 3 33.33 -5.62 38.33
N LYS A 4 32.40 -5.34 39.25
CA LYS A 4 30.95 -5.52 39.19
C LYS A 4 30.34 -4.52 38.20
N VAL A 5 29.44 -5.02 37.36
CA VAL A 5 28.44 -4.21 36.65
C VAL A 5 27.37 -3.81 37.66
N GLY A 6 27.17 -2.51 37.85
CA GLY A 6 26.05 -1.96 38.61
C GLY A 6 24.80 -1.88 37.71
N MET A 7 23.79 -2.70 38.01
CA MET A 7 22.44 -2.55 37.46
C MET A 7 21.76 -1.36 38.14
N LEU A 8 21.34 -0.37 37.36
CA LEU A 8 20.37 0.64 37.78
C LEU A 8 18.97 0.14 37.40
N ASN A 9 18.24 -0.32 38.40
CA ASN A 9 16.80 -0.55 38.38
C ASN A 9 16.07 0.80 38.39
N LEU A 10 15.34 1.11 37.33
CA LEU A 10 14.29 2.13 37.33
C LEU A 10 12.97 1.45 37.00
N SER A 11 12.33 0.95 38.05
CA SER A 11 10.92 0.57 38.08
C SER A 11 10.07 1.84 38.18
N ALA A 12 9.34 2.17 37.11
CA ALA A 12 8.22 3.10 37.14
C ALA A 12 6.97 2.41 36.55
N PRO A 13 5.79 2.65 37.14
CA PRO A 13 4.67 1.72 37.12
C PRO A 13 3.87 1.75 35.82
N VAL A 14 3.43 0.55 35.41
CA VAL A 14 2.45 0.28 34.36
C VAL A 14 1.13 1.02 34.67
N PRO A 15 0.58 1.87 33.79
CA PRO A 15 -0.80 2.29 33.94
C PRO A 15 -1.71 1.11 33.59
N GLN A 16 -2.37 0.56 34.61
CA GLN A 16 -3.42 -0.43 34.47
C GLN A 16 -4.56 0.15 33.62
N VAL A 17 -4.94 -0.60 32.60
CA VAL A 17 -6.16 -0.39 31.82
C VAL A 17 -7.36 -0.67 32.73
N CYS A 18 -8.04 0.37 33.19
CA CYS A 18 -9.35 0.23 33.83
C CYS A 18 -10.40 -0.06 32.75
N VAL A 19 -10.87 -1.30 32.71
CA VAL A 19 -12.07 -1.71 31.99
C VAL A 19 -13.28 -1.36 32.87
N CYS A 20 -14.18 -0.49 32.39
CA CYS A 20 -15.49 -0.31 33.00
C CYS A 20 -16.60 -0.72 32.02
N ALA A 21 -17.46 -1.62 32.50
CA ALA A 21 -18.67 -2.08 31.86
C ALA A 21 -19.79 -1.01 31.94
N SER A 22 -20.78 -1.17 31.05
CA SER A 22 -22.05 -0.45 30.92
C SER A 22 -22.53 0.39 32.11
N ASN A 23 -22.93 1.63 31.80
CA ASN A 23 -23.79 2.50 32.62
C ASN A 23 -23.28 2.84 34.04
N GLN A 24 -22.29 3.73 34.15
CA GLN A 24 -22.17 4.71 35.25
C GLN A 24 -21.02 5.70 35.00
N ALA A 25 -21.24 6.99 35.29
CA ALA A 25 -20.27 8.07 35.16
C ALA A 25 -19.30 8.11 36.36
N CYS A 26 -18.03 8.40 36.10
CA CYS A 26 -17.05 8.80 37.12
C CYS A 26 -16.31 10.05 36.64
N ILE A 27 -16.39 11.13 37.41
CA ILE A 27 -15.68 12.39 37.20
C ILE A 27 -14.74 12.62 38.41
N GLY A 28 -13.48 12.96 38.11
CA GLY A 28 -12.47 13.43 39.06
C GLY A 28 -12.66 14.92 39.46
N PRO A 29 -11.75 15.50 40.26
CA PRO A 29 -12.16 16.26 41.44
C PRO A 29 -12.18 17.78 41.26
N TRP A 30 -13.12 18.36 40.49
CA TRP A 30 -13.40 19.81 40.55
C TRP A 30 -14.90 20.10 40.35
N GLY A 31 -15.59 20.43 41.45
CA GLY A 31 -16.79 21.28 41.57
C GLY A 31 -18.02 21.06 40.66
N CYS A 32 -19.12 20.60 41.25
CA CYS A 32 -20.46 20.53 40.66
C CYS A 32 -21.15 21.89 40.52
N LEU A 33 -21.98 22.05 39.48
CA LEU A 33 -23.17 22.91 39.51
C LEU A 33 -24.34 22.14 38.89
N ASP A 34 -25.32 21.81 39.74
CA ASP A 34 -26.60 21.18 39.41
C ASP A 34 -27.47 22.13 38.58
N MET A 35 -28.07 21.66 37.48
CA MET A 35 -29.35 22.17 37.02
C MET A 35 -30.27 21.04 36.54
N LYS A 36 -31.36 20.89 37.29
CA LYS A 36 -32.49 19.99 37.10
C LYS A 36 -33.19 20.20 35.75
N VAL A 37 -33.58 19.08 35.12
CA VAL A 37 -34.58 18.98 34.06
C VAL A 37 -35.93 19.49 34.57
N ASN A 38 -36.63 20.29 33.77
CA ASN A 38 -38.06 20.52 33.95
C ASN A 38 -38.81 20.36 32.63
N SER A 39 -39.88 19.57 32.68
CA SER A 39 -40.78 19.21 31.59
C SER A 39 -41.89 20.25 31.42
N SER A 40 -42.05 20.82 30.22
CA SER A 40 -43.33 21.33 29.69
C SER A 40 -43.13 21.97 28.32
N ASN A 41 -43.69 21.40 27.26
CA ASN A 41 -44.70 22.07 26.43
C ASN A 41 -45.07 21.24 25.19
N ILE A 42 -46.37 20.99 25.11
CA ILE A 42 -47.10 20.35 24.02
C ILE A 42 -47.40 21.45 22.98
N GLY A 43 -47.17 21.15 21.70
CA GLY A 43 -47.55 22.02 20.58
C GLY A 43 -47.91 21.20 19.35
N PHE A 44 -49.22 21.06 19.10
CA PHE A 44 -49.79 20.46 17.89
C PHE A 44 -49.76 21.47 16.72
N GLY A 45 -49.44 20.98 15.52
CA GLY A 45 -49.62 21.73 14.26
C GLY A 45 -49.74 20.77 13.07
N ILE A 46 -50.93 20.74 12.46
CA ILE A 46 -51.31 19.92 11.29
C ILE A 46 -51.20 20.81 10.03
N GLY A 47 -50.70 20.27 8.89
CA GLY A 47 -50.66 21.02 7.64
C GLY A 47 -50.11 20.30 6.40
N ILE A 48 -50.87 19.32 5.87
CA ILE A 48 -51.24 19.08 4.46
C ILE A 48 -50.22 19.33 3.32
N GLY A 49 -49.96 18.27 2.52
CA GLY A 49 -50.00 18.36 1.03
C GLY A 49 -48.67 18.33 0.27
N SER A 50 -48.35 17.16 -0.31
CA SER A 50 -47.39 17.00 -1.42
C SER A 50 -47.86 17.70 -2.72
N PRO A 51 -46.96 18.09 -3.62
CA PRO A 51 -46.71 17.22 -4.78
C PRO A 51 -45.22 17.08 -5.15
N TYR A 52 -44.95 15.95 -5.80
CA TYR A 52 -43.68 15.49 -6.36
C TYR A 52 -42.97 16.54 -7.25
N GLN A 53 -41.69 16.80 -6.96
CA GLN A 53 -40.70 17.20 -7.95
C GLN A 53 -39.59 16.14 -8.01
N VAL A 54 -39.28 15.71 -9.24
CA VAL A 54 -38.21 14.77 -9.56
C VAL A 54 -36.94 15.59 -9.77
N ASP A 55 -36.02 15.56 -8.79
CA ASP A 55 -34.70 16.19 -8.89
C ASP A 55 -33.64 15.17 -9.31
N ILE A 56 -32.96 15.46 -10.42
CA ILE A 56 -31.91 14.66 -11.07
C ILE A 56 -30.52 14.85 -10.41
N PHE A 57 -30.45 15.58 -9.29
CA PHE A 57 -29.33 15.59 -8.35
C PHE A 57 -29.90 15.54 -6.92
N GLY A 58 -30.33 14.36 -6.49
CA GLY A 58 -30.94 14.14 -5.17
C GLY A 58 -29.93 14.27 -4.03
N LEU A 59 -29.70 15.50 -3.56
CA LEU A 59 -29.05 15.80 -2.29
C LEU A 59 -30.12 16.13 -1.24
N CYS A 60 -30.23 15.23 -0.26
CA CYS A 60 -30.91 15.37 1.05
C CYS A 60 -32.44 15.57 1.07
N SER A 61 -33.16 14.59 1.64
CA SER A 61 -34.49 14.80 2.23
C SER A 61 -34.37 14.77 3.76
N PRO A 62 -34.92 15.76 4.51
CA PRO A 62 -34.77 15.86 5.95
C PRO A 62 -35.98 15.20 6.64
N SER A 63 -35.83 14.00 7.19
CA SER A 63 -36.92 13.39 7.97
C SER A 63 -36.49 12.52 9.15
N ASN A 64 -35.25 12.67 9.65
CA ASN A 64 -34.85 11.96 10.87
C ASN A 64 -34.43 12.93 12.00
N PRO A 65 -35.29 13.18 13.00
CA PRO A 65 -35.04 14.15 14.07
C PRO A 65 -34.04 13.68 15.15
N TYR A 66 -33.37 12.55 14.97
CA TYR A 66 -32.30 12.06 15.87
C TYR A 66 -30.88 12.18 15.28
N ALA A 67 -30.71 12.79 14.10
CA ALA A 67 -29.41 13.02 13.49
C ALA A 67 -28.72 14.26 14.11
N GLY A 68 -28.19 14.09 15.31
CA GLY A 68 -27.38 15.10 16.02
C GLY A 68 -25.91 15.18 15.60
N GLU A 69 -25.53 14.63 14.45
CA GLU A 69 -24.19 14.78 13.87
C GLU A 69 -24.31 15.01 12.35
N THR A 70 -24.31 16.28 11.96
CA THR A 70 -24.38 16.72 10.56
C THR A 70 -23.03 16.54 9.86
N TYR A 71 -22.65 15.30 9.59
CA TYR A 71 -21.88 15.00 8.38
C TYR A 71 -22.85 15.11 7.19
N PRO A 72 -22.42 15.51 5.97
CA PRO A 72 -23.32 15.49 4.81
C PRO A 72 -23.96 14.10 4.68
N CYS A 73 -25.25 14.03 5.05
CA CYS A 73 -25.95 12.81 5.40
C CYS A 73 -26.00 11.80 4.23
N ASN A 74 -25.79 10.52 4.54
CA ASN A 74 -26.22 9.34 3.76
C ASN A 74 -25.59 9.05 2.38
N VAL A 75 -24.52 9.72 1.95
CA VAL A 75 -23.94 9.50 0.60
C VAL A 75 -22.71 8.58 0.57
N LEU A 76 -22.04 8.29 1.70
CA LEU A 76 -20.89 7.37 1.72
C LEU A 76 -21.33 5.92 1.90
N SER A 77 -21.94 5.36 0.86
CA SER A 77 -22.06 3.90 0.74
C SER A 77 -20.66 3.26 0.68
N ALA A 78 -20.55 1.97 1.01
CA ALA A 78 -19.29 1.25 0.89
C ALA A 78 -18.70 1.32 -0.54
N GLY A 79 -19.58 1.44 -1.54
CA GLY A 79 -19.20 1.71 -2.91
C GLY A 79 -18.50 3.04 -3.10
N VAL A 80 -18.92 4.12 -2.45
CA VAL A 80 -18.29 5.44 -2.52
C VAL A 80 -16.95 5.48 -1.77
N ILE A 81 -16.83 4.75 -0.65
CA ILE A 81 -15.56 4.59 0.07
C ILE A 81 -14.53 3.88 -0.81
N ALA A 82 -14.94 2.80 -1.48
CA ALA A 82 -14.06 1.98 -2.32
C ALA A 82 -13.87 2.51 -3.75
N SER A 83 -14.73 3.40 -4.26
CA SER A 83 -14.79 3.78 -5.68
C SER A 83 -13.51 4.42 -6.19
N VAL A 84 -12.92 5.34 -5.42
CA VAL A 84 -11.66 6.01 -5.77
C VAL A 84 -10.54 4.98 -5.83
N GLY A 85 -10.47 4.07 -4.86
CA GLY A 85 -9.49 2.99 -4.83
C GLY A 85 -9.63 2.05 -6.02
N ILE A 86 -10.84 1.60 -6.34
CA ILE A 86 -11.13 0.71 -7.48
C ILE A 86 -10.86 1.42 -8.81
N GLY A 87 -11.28 2.68 -8.97
CA GLY A 87 -11.09 3.44 -10.20
C GLY A 87 -9.61 3.70 -10.48
N CYS A 88 -8.86 4.19 -9.50
CA CYS A 88 -7.43 4.44 -9.65
C CYS A 88 -6.65 3.13 -9.86
N SER A 89 -6.90 2.09 -9.07
CA SER A 89 -6.21 0.80 -9.23
C SER A 89 -6.56 0.09 -10.53
N GLY A 90 -7.81 0.16 -10.99
CA GLY A 90 -8.24 -0.35 -12.30
C GLY A 90 -7.51 0.34 -13.45
N PHE A 91 -7.36 1.67 -13.37
CA PHE A 91 -6.58 2.43 -14.35
C PHE A 91 -5.09 2.04 -14.34
N LEU A 92 -4.51 1.78 -13.17
CA LEU A 92 -3.14 1.27 -13.06
C LEU A 92 -2.95 -0.13 -13.62
N ILE A 93 -3.90 -1.03 -13.41
CA ILE A 93 -3.87 -2.36 -14.02
C ILE A 93 -3.88 -2.22 -15.54
N MET A 94 -4.75 -1.36 -16.08
CA MET A 94 -4.83 -1.11 -17.52
C MET A 94 -3.50 -0.55 -18.07
N ILE A 95 -2.91 0.44 -17.40
CA ILE A 95 -1.60 0.99 -17.79
C ILE A 95 -0.49 -0.05 -17.65
N GLY A 96 -0.50 -0.87 -16.59
CA GLY A 96 0.46 -1.95 -16.37
C GLY A 96 0.40 -2.95 -17.50
N LEU A 97 -0.79 -3.46 -17.84
CA LEU A 97 -1.01 -4.37 -18.97
C LEU A 97 -0.63 -3.73 -20.30
N LEU A 98 -0.95 -2.44 -20.51
CA LEU A 98 -0.56 -1.70 -21.70
C LEU A 98 0.98 -1.62 -21.82
N TYR A 99 1.70 -1.32 -20.74
CA TYR A 99 3.16 -1.27 -20.75
C TYR A 99 3.80 -2.64 -20.99
N LEU A 100 3.19 -3.71 -20.47
CA LEU A 100 3.65 -5.07 -20.71
C LEU A 100 3.40 -5.54 -22.16
N THR A 101 2.37 -5.02 -22.85
CA THR A 101 2.00 -5.42 -24.22
C THR A 101 2.62 -4.54 -25.32
N VAL A 102 2.65 -3.21 -25.16
CA VAL A 102 2.97 -2.25 -26.23
C VAL A 102 4.42 -2.26 -26.70
N LYS A 103 5.37 -2.79 -25.92
CA LYS A 103 6.80 -2.74 -26.28
C LYS A 103 7.40 -4.05 -26.81
N GLN A 104 6.61 -5.11 -26.92
CA GLN A 104 7.08 -6.35 -27.55
C GLN A 104 7.18 -6.25 -29.09
N SER A 105 6.58 -5.22 -29.73
CA SER A 105 6.40 -5.20 -31.19
C SER A 105 7.37 -4.34 -32.02
N LYS A 106 8.29 -3.57 -31.41
CA LYS A 106 9.16 -2.64 -32.17
C LYS A 106 10.61 -2.68 -31.71
N ILE A 107 11.36 -3.66 -32.18
CA ILE A 107 12.83 -3.62 -32.17
C ILE A 107 13.32 -4.17 -33.52
N THR A 108 13.53 -3.27 -34.48
CA THR A 108 14.30 -3.53 -35.70
C THR A 108 15.77 -3.34 -35.37
N THR A 109 16.57 -4.40 -35.44
CA THR A 109 18.02 -4.38 -35.15
C THR A 109 18.85 -4.04 -36.39
N ASN A 110 19.90 -3.25 -36.21
CA ASN A 110 20.94 -3.03 -37.21
C ASN A 110 21.72 -4.31 -37.54
N LYS A 111 22.01 -4.55 -38.83
CA LYS A 111 22.72 -5.75 -39.34
C LYS A 111 24.12 -5.99 -38.73
N VAL A 112 24.79 -4.95 -38.24
CA VAL A 112 26.16 -5.03 -37.68
C VAL A 112 26.22 -5.84 -36.38
N PHE A 113 25.12 -5.91 -35.62
CA PHE A 113 25.07 -6.57 -34.31
C PHE A 113 24.30 -7.90 -34.33
N GLU A 114 23.98 -8.46 -35.50
CA GLU A 114 23.06 -9.60 -35.62
C GLU A 114 23.56 -10.84 -34.86
N ASP A 115 24.85 -11.18 -34.98
CA ASP A 115 25.45 -12.32 -34.26
C ASP A 115 25.49 -12.14 -32.74
N TRP A 116 25.85 -10.95 -32.27
CA TRP A 116 25.88 -10.65 -30.84
C TRP A 116 24.47 -10.62 -30.26
N THR A 117 23.51 -10.07 -31.02
CA THR A 117 22.10 -10.04 -30.66
C THR A 117 21.52 -11.46 -30.58
N ASN A 118 21.94 -12.37 -31.47
CA ASN A 118 21.53 -13.76 -31.44
C ASN A 118 22.07 -14.50 -30.21
N ARG A 119 23.33 -14.25 -29.81
CA ARG A 119 23.90 -14.82 -28.57
C ARG A 119 23.20 -14.29 -27.31
N VAL A 120 22.99 -12.98 -27.23
CA VAL A 120 22.23 -12.34 -26.13
C VAL A 120 20.82 -12.90 -26.07
N SER A 121 20.14 -13.05 -27.21
CA SER A 121 18.78 -13.57 -27.25
C SER A 121 18.70 -15.02 -26.76
N LYS A 122 19.69 -15.87 -27.08
CA LYS A 122 19.80 -17.23 -26.53
C LYS A 122 19.97 -17.20 -25.00
N LEU A 123 20.84 -16.34 -24.49
CA LEU A 123 21.06 -16.18 -23.05
C LEU A 123 19.77 -15.74 -22.34
N CYS A 124 19.09 -14.73 -22.88
CA CYS A 124 17.81 -14.25 -22.35
C CYS A 124 16.73 -15.33 -22.35
N THR A 125 16.72 -16.24 -23.34
CA THR A 125 15.77 -17.35 -23.39
C THR A 125 16.02 -18.37 -22.27
N ASN A 126 17.29 -18.61 -21.93
CA ASN A 126 17.64 -19.48 -20.80
C ASN A 126 17.28 -18.84 -19.45
N VAL A 127 17.55 -17.54 -19.30
CA VAL A 127 17.11 -16.75 -18.14
C VAL A 127 15.58 -16.76 -18.01
N GLU A 128 14.86 -16.61 -19.12
CA GLU A 128 13.39 -16.66 -19.14
C GLU A 128 12.86 -18.01 -18.65
N LYS A 129 13.44 -19.13 -19.12
CA LYS A 129 13.09 -20.48 -18.65
C LYS A 129 13.40 -20.67 -17.16
N GLY A 130 14.55 -20.19 -16.70
CA GLY A 130 14.93 -20.24 -15.29
C GLY A 130 13.96 -19.45 -14.40
N CYS A 131 13.62 -18.22 -14.83
CA CYS A 131 12.65 -17.37 -14.14
C CYS A 131 11.26 -18.02 -14.11
N PHE A 132 10.82 -18.64 -15.21
CA PHE A 132 9.54 -19.36 -15.26
C PHE A 132 9.51 -20.56 -14.29
N ALA A 133 10.57 -21.36 -14.27
CA ALA A 133 10.68 -22.51 -13.37
C ALA A 133 10.69 -22.08 -11.89
N LEU A 134 11.39 -20.98 -11.59
CA LEU A 134 11.42 -20.38 -10.26
C LEU A 134 10.04 -19.86 -9.87
N ALA A 135 9.37 -19.12 -10.75
CA ALA A 135 8.03 -18.59 -10.53
C ALA A 135 7.04 -19.70 -10.16
N LEU A 136 7.03 -20.78 -10.94
CA LEU A 136 6.14 -21.92 -10.70
C LEU A 136 6.45 -22.59 -9.36
N SER A 137 7.73 -22.71 -9.01
CA SER A 137 8.16 -23.30 -7.73
C SER A 137 7.74 -22.44 -6.55
N CYS A 138 7.95 -21.12 -6.61
CA CYS A 138 7.50 -20.17 -5.59
C CYS A 138 5.99 -20.21 -5.43
N VAL A 139 5.23 -20.10 -6.53
CA VAL A 139 3.76 -20.13 -6.49
C VAL A 139 3.26 -21.42 -5.85
N ARG A 140 3.84 -22.57 -6.22
CA ARG A 140 3.44 -23.88 -5.66
C ARG A 140 3.63 -23.94 -4.14
N TRP A 141 4.78 -23.50 -3.63
CA TRP A 141 5.09 -23.57 -2.19
C TRP A 141 4.35 -22.50 -1.38
N ILE A 142 4.27 -21.27 -1.88
CA ILE A 142 3.53 -20.20 -1.22
C ILE A 142 2.04 -20.57 -1.17
N PHE A 143 1.49 -21.13 -2.24
CA PHE A 143 0.12 -21.63 -2.26
C PHE A 143 -0.08 -22.77 -1.27
N ALA A 144 0.82 -23.74 -1.19
CA ALA A 144 0.71 -24.85 -0.24
C ALA A 144 0.72 -24.38 1.22
N ILE A 145 1.66 -23.49 1.58
CA ILE A 145 1.78 -22.93 2.94
C ILE A 145 0.58 -22.05 3.25
N GLY A 146 0.18 -21.18 2.33
CA GLY A 146 -0.98 -20.33 2.54
C GLY A 146 -2.28 -21.12 2.61
N PHE A 147 -2.43 -22.20 1.82
CA PHE A 147 -3.58 -23.10 1.94
C PHE A 147 -3.62 -23.81 3.29
N PHE A 148 -2.46 -24.15 3.86
CA PHE A 148 -2.37 -24.63 5.24
C PHE A 148 -2.86 -23.59 6.27
N PHE A 149 -2.46 -22.32 6.13
CA PHE A 149 -2.99 -21.24 6.96
C PHE A 149 -4.50 -21.01 6.76
N PHE A 150 -4.99 -21.12 5.53
CA PHE A 150 -6.42 -21.06 5.23
C PHE A 150 -7.18 -22.15 6.00
N MET A 151 -6.69 -23.40 6.01
CA MET A 151 -7.30 -24.47 6.80
C MET A 151 -7.29 -24.18 8.29
N ILE A 152 -6.20 -23.60 8.83
CA ILE A 152 -6.16 -23.16 10.23
C ILE A 152 -7.24 -22.12 10.50
N LEU A 153 -7.38 -21.09 9.65
CA LEU A 153 -8.39 -20.05 9.80
C LEU A 153 -9.81 -20.59 9.76
N VAL A 154 -10.10 -21.53 8.86
CA VAL A 154 -11.40 -22.21 8.81
C VAL A 154 -11.65 -22.97 10.11
N VAL A 155 -10.67 -23.72 10.63
CA VAL A 155 -10.85 -24.48 11.86
C VAL A 155 -11.01 -23.58 13.08
N THR A 156 -10.23 -22.51 13.20
CA THR A 156 -10.26 -21.64 14.40
C THR A 156 -11.45 -20.70 14.42
N PHE A 157 -11.81 -20.09 13.29
CA PHE A 157 -12.86 -19.06 13.24
C PHE A 157 -14.22 -19.60 12.77
N THR A 158 -14.26 -20.70 12.02
CA THR A 158 -15.52 -21.31 11.58
C THR A 158 -15.96 -22.43 12.52
N LEU A 159 -15.07 -23.36 12.90
CA LEU A 159 -15.49 -24.53 13.69
C LEU A 159 -15.59 -24.28 15.21
N ARG A 160 -14.97 -23.23 15.74
CA ARG A 160 -15.02 -22.90 17.17
C ARG A 160 -15.96 -21.71 17.38
N GLN A 161 -17.16 -21.97 17.92
CA GLN A 161 -18.23 -20.98 18.19
C GLN A 161 -17.81 -19.86 19.16
N ARG A 162 -16.92 -18.96 18.75
CA ARG A 162 -16.69 -17.66 19.41
C ARG A 162 -17.24 -16.48 18.61
N VAL A 163 -17.48 -16.67 17.31
CA VAL A 163 -18.05 -15.71 16.36
C VAL A 163 -18.95 -16.49 15.40
N ASP A 164 -19.98 -15.89 14.81
CA ASP A 164 -20.91 -16.62 13.94
C ASP A 164 -20.19 -17.26 12.74
N LEU A 165 -20.69 -18.44 12.37
CA LEU A 165 -20.13 -19.34 11.35
C LEU A 165 -19.83 -18.64 10.01
N ILE A 166 -20.67 -17.65 9.67
CA ILE A 166 -20.63 -16.94 8.38
C ILE A 166 -19.46 -15.95 8.34
N ASP A 167 -19.12 -15.32 9.46
CA ASP A 167 -18.04 -14.32 9.51
C ASP A 167 -16.66 -14.98 9.47
N GLY A 168 -16.51 -16.15 10.12
CA GLY A 168 -15.32 -16.98 9.99
C GLY A 168 -15.10 -17.46 8.55
N ALA A 169 -16.17 -17.89 7.87
CA ALA A 169 -16.11 -18.30 6.47
C ALA A 169 -15.74 -17.13 5.53
N ARG A 170 -16.26 -15.92 5.78
CA ARG A 170 -15.93 -14.71 5.01
C ARG A 170 -14.47 -14.30 5.18
N LEU A 171 -13.94 -14.34 6.40
CA LEU A 171 -12.53 -14.09 6.69
C LEU A 171 -11.63 -15.07 5.93
N ALA A 172 -11.90 -16.37 6.05
CA ALA A 172 -11.12 -17.41 5.39
C ALA A 172 -11.22 -17.30 3.86
N GLY A 173 -12.42 -17.02 3.33
CA GLY A 173 -12.65 -16.80 1.90
C GLY A 173 -11.88 -15.58 1.37
N ALA A 174 -11.87 -14.46 2.10
CA ALA A 174 -11.09 -13.27 1.77
C ALA A 174 -9.58 -13.55 1.76
N PHE A 175 -9.09 -14.36 2.71
CA PHE A 175 -7.70 -14.80 2.75
C PHE A 175 -7.32 -15.63 1.51
N LEU A 176 -8.13 -16.62 1.15
CA LEU A 176 -7.87 -17.45 -0.02
C LEU A 176 -7.94 -16.64 -1.33
N PHE A 177 -8.90 -15.73 -1.43
CA PHE A 177 -9.04 -14.84 -2.58
C PHE A 177 -7.81 -13.95 -2.77
N SER A 178 -7.33 -13.32 -1.69
CA SER A 178 -6.09 -12.54 -1.71
C SER A 178 -4.89 -13.35 -2.17
N LEU A 179 -4.74 -14.56 -1.62
CA LEU A 179 -3.64 -15.46 -1.94
C LEU A 179 -3.61 -15.81 -3.44
N VAL A 180 -4.76 -16.20 -4.02
CA VAL A 180 -4.85 -16.55 -5.44
C VAL A 180 -4.59 -15.33 -6.32
N LEU A 181 -5.19 -14.18 -5.98
CA LEU A 181 -5.11 -12.97 -6.78
C LEU A 181 -3.69 -12.39 -6.79
N SER A 182 -3.03 -12.32 -5.63
CA SER A 182 -1.66 -11.81 -5.50
C SER A 182 -0.63 -12.75 -6.12
N LEU A 183 -0.76 -14.07 -5.92
CA LEU A 183 0.13 -15.04 -6.57
C LEU A 183 -0.01 -15.02 -8.09
N GLY A 184 -1.23 -14.90 -8.60
CA GLY A 184 -1.48 -14.82 -10.04
C GLY A 184 -0.81 -13.60 -10.67
N SER A 185 -0.92 -12.42 -10.03
CA SER A 185 -0.30 -11.19 -10.56
C SER A 185 1.22 -11.24 -10.48
N LEU A 186 1.80 -11.75 -9.39
CA LEU A 186 3.24 -11.91 -9.23
C LEU A 186 3.83 -12.93 -10.21
N ALA A 187 3.15 -14.06 -10.42
CA ALA A 187 3.56 -15.06 -11.40
C ALA A 187 3.56 -14.50 -12.82
N PHE A 188 2.49 -13.77 -13.19
CA PHE A 188 2.43 -13.12 -14.49
C PHE A 188 3.55 -12.09 -14.66
N SER A 189 3.83 -11.28 -13.65
CA SER A 189 4.93 -10.31 -13.67
C SER A 189 6.29 -10.99 -13.88
N LEU A 190 6.60 -12.07 -13.15
CA LEU A 190 7.85 -12.83 -13.30
C LEU A 190 8.12 -13.30 -14.72
N ILE A 191 7.07 -13.73 -15.42
CA ILE A 191 7.18 -14.27 -16.78
C ILE A 191 7.51 -13.16 -17.79
N GLN A 192 7.08 -11.92 -17.53
CA GLN A 192 7.25 -10.82 -18.47
C GLN A 192 8.58 -10.07 -18.30
N ILE A 193 9.18 -10.06 -17.11
CA ILE A 193 10.39 -9.26 -16.84
C ILE A 193 11.59 -9.68 -17.70
N PRO A 194 11.93 -10.98 -17.87
CA PRO A 194 13.05 -11.38 -18.71
C PRO A 194 12.92 -10.92 -20.16
N LYS A 195 11.69 -10.94 -20.70
CA LYS A 195 11.37 -10.42 -22.05
C LYS A 195 11.65 -8.92 -22.14
N PHE A 196 11.34 -8.21 -21.06
CA PHE A 196 11.59 -6.78 -20.98
C PHE A 196 13.07 -6.46 -20.96
N ILE A 197 13.85 -7.17 -20.13
CA ILE A 197 15.31 -7.01 -20.07
C ILE A 197 15.94 -7.24 -21.44
N ASN A 198 15.52 -8.30 -22.15
CA ASN A 198 15.98 -8.56 -23.51
C ASN A 198 15.72 -7.36 -24.44
N SER A 199 14.53 -6.77 -24.35
CA SER A 199 14.17 -5.54 -25.08
C SER A 199 15.04 -4.34 -24.67
N VAL A 200 15.32 -4.15 -23.38
CA VAL A 200 16.20 -3.08 -22.87
C VAL A 200 17.61 -3.24 -23.42
N ILE A 201 18.18 -4.44 -23.36
CA ILE A 201 19.53 -4.72 -23.83
C ILE A 201 19.63 -4.41 -25.33
N LYS A 202 18.70 -4.92 -26.14
CA LYS A 202 18.67 -4.67 -27.58
C LYS A 202 18.54 -3.19 -27.92
N THR A 203 17.63 -2.47 -27.26
CA THR A 203 17.42 -1.04 -27.51
C THR A 203 18.57 -0.16 -27.04
N THR A 204 19.27 -0.56 -25.97
CA THR A 204 20.43 0.17 -25.44
C THR A 204 21.65 -0.04 -26.33
N LEU A 205 21.86 -1.27 -26.81
CA LEU A 205 22.93 -1.61 -27.75
C LEU A 205 22.77 -0.87 -29.08
N ASP A 206 21.55 -0.81 -29.61
CA ASP A 206 21.28 -0.19 -30.90
C ASP A 206 21.43 1.34 -30.87
N LYS A 207 20.97 2.00 -29.79
CA LYS A 207 20.98 3.47 -29.71
C LYS A 207 22.18 4.08 -29.00
N GLN A 208 23.01 3.28 -28.32
CA GLN A 208 24.15 3.71 -27.51
C GLN A 208 23.85 4.86 -26.53
N SER A 209 22.60 5.01 -26.11
CA SER A 209 22.14 6.09 -25.22
C SER A 209 21.60 5.52 -23.91
N MET A 210 22.16 5.98 -22.79
CA MET A 210 21.70 5.61 -21.46
C MET A 210 20.29 6.14 -21.18
N ARG A 211 19.89 7.27 -21.79
CA ARG A 211 18.52 7.80 -21.67
C ARG A 211 17.48 6.83 -22.23
N VAL A 212 17.76 6.25 -23.39
CA VAL A 212 16.89 5.23 -24.00
C VAL A 212 16.83 4.00 -23.11
N GLY A 213 17.98 3.52 -22.62
CA GLY A 213 18.08 2.36 -21.73
C GLY A 213 17.36 2.55 -20.38
N LEU A 214 17.45 3.74 -19.79
CA LEU A 214 16.71 4.06 -18.56
C LEU A 214 15.21 4.11 -18.82
N ASN A 215 14.78 4.83 -19.86
CA ASN A 215 13.36 4.96 -20.17
C ASN A 215 12.74 3.61 -20.53
N THR A 216 13.48 2.73 -21.20
CA THR A 216 13.06 1.34 -21.38
C THR A 216 13.01 0.67 -20.00
N ALA A 217 14.10 0.54 -19.26
CA ALA A 217 14.11 -0.12 -17.94
C ALA A 217 12.96 0.33 -17.01
N LEU A 218 12.73 1.64 -16.89
CA LEU A 218 11.64 2.22 -16.10
C LEU A 218 10.25 1.83 -16.58
N LEU A 219 10.03 1.71 -17.88
CA LEU A 219 8.73 1.27 -18.41
C LEU A 219 8.42 -0.17 -18.00
N GLY A 220 9.42 -1.05 -17.98
CA GLY A 220 9.26 -2.45 -17.60
C GLY A 220 9.02 -2.61 -16.11
N SER A 221 9.87 -1.99 -15.28
CA SER A 221 9.73 -2.06 -13.83
C SER A 221 8.42 -1.42 -13.34
N SER A 222 8.04 -0.27 -13.92
CA SER A 222 6.77 0.37 -13.59
C SER A 222 5.58 -0.49 -14.00
N GLY A 223 5.64 -1.14 -15.18
CA GLY A 223 4.55 -2.01 -15.64
C GLY A 223 4.26 -3.17 -14.67
N VAL A 224 5.31 -3.79 -14.13
CA VAL A 224 5.22 -4.85 -13.13
C VAL A 224 4.68 -4.34 -11.80
N ALA A 225 5.24 -3.24 -11.29
CA ALA A 225 4.80 -2.64 -10.05
C ALA A 225 3.32 -2.20 -10.12
N PHE A 226 2.92 -1.56 -11.21
CA PHE A 226 1.55 -1.10 -11.42
C PHE A 226 0.56 -2.25 -11.54
N LEU A 227 0.94 -3.36 -12.19
CA LEU A 227 0.09 -4.54 -12.25
C LEU A 227 -0.04 -5.21 -10.88
N ALA A 228 1.06 -5.47 -10.19
CA ALA A 228 1.05 -6.19 -8.91
C ALA A 228 0.36 -5.37 -7.79
N VAL A 229 0.74 -4.10 -7.62
CA VAL A 229 0.14 -3.22 -6.60
C VAL A 229 -1.30 -2.86 -6.98
N GLY A 230 -1.57 -2.60 -8.27
CA GLY A 230 -2.92 -2.30 -8.75
C GLY A 230 -3.88 -3.47 -8.54
N THR A 231 -3.48 -4.69 -8.89
CA THR A 231 -4.31 -5.90 -8.66
C THR A 231 -4.57 -6.13 -7.17
N ALA A 232 -3.54 -6.06 -6.32
CA ALA A 232 -3.70 -6.24 -4.89
C ALA A 232 -4.63 -5.19 -4.26
N PHE A 233 -4.46 -3.91 -4.59
CA PHE A 233 -5.29 -2.84 -4.04
C PHE A 233 -6.72 -2.84 -4.58
N CYS A 234 -6.90 -3.18 -5.87
CA CYS A 234 -8.22 -3.40 -6.45
C CYS A 234 -8.94 -4.58 -5.79
N GLY A 235 -8.22 -5.69 -5.56
CA GLY A 235 -8.71 -6.85 -4.83
C GLY A 235 -9.08 -6.51 -3.38
N PHE A 236 -8.29 -5.67 -2.70
CA PHE A 236 -8.57 -5.18 -1.35
C PHE A 236 -9.87 -4.38 -1.30
N CYS A 237 -10.01 -3.36 -2.16
CA CYS A 237 -11.20 -2.53 -2.23
C CYS A 237 -12.44 -3.32 -2.68
N GLY A 238 -12.27 -4.23 -3.65
CA GLY A 238 -13.32 -5.13 -4.11
C GLY A 238 -13.77 -6.12 -3.03
N THR A 239 -12.84 -6.66 -2.25
CA THR A 239 -13.18 -7.53 -1.12
C THR A 239 -13.92 -6.75 -0.04
N PHE A 240 -13.50 -5.52 0.28
CA PHE A 240 -14.24 -4.66 1.19
C PHE A 240 -15.69 -4.45 0.70
N LEU A 241 -15.89 -4.12 -0.58
CA LEU A 241 -17.22 -3.95 -1.17
C LEU A 241 -18.04 -5.24 -1.12
N LEU A 242 -17.50 -6.37 -1.57
CA LEU A 242 -18.19 -7.67 -1.53
C LEU A 242 -18.61 -8.06 -0.11
N MET A 243 -17.80 -7.77 0.90
CA MET A 243 -18.10 -8.08 2.30
C MET A 243 -19.13 -7.12 2.93
N THR A 244 -19.47 -6.02 2.24
CA THR A 244 -20.59 -5.14 2.62
C THR A 244 -21.94 -5.55 2.01
N ILE A 245 -21.94 -6.35 0.94
CA ILE A 245 -23.17 -6.86 0.31
C ILE A 245 -23.92 -7.74 1.33
N ASP A 246 -25.25 -7.63 1.36
CA ASP A 246 -26.18 -8.29 2.31
C ASP A 246 -26.04 -7.91 3.80
N ARG A 247 -25.14 -6.99 4.16
CA ARG A 247 -25.04 -6.46 5.54
C ARG A 247 -25.71 -5.10 5.74
N SER A 248 -26.16 -4.45 4.67
CA SER A 248 -26.75 -3.11 4.70
C SER A 248 -28.26 -3.06 4.96
N ASP A 249 -28.94 -4.21 5.09
CA ASP A 249 -30.40 -4.26 5.19
C ASP A 249 -30.91 -3.77 6.56
N PRO A 250 -31.63 -2.63 6.63
CA PRO A 250 -32.15 -2.09 7.88
C PRO A 250 -33.30 -2.94 8.48
N LEU A 251 -33.95 -3.76 7.67
CA LEU A 251 -35.12 -4.58 8.04
C LEU A 251 -34.78 -6.04 8.38
N GLY A 252 -33.53 -6.47 8.21
CA GLY A 252 -33.16 -7.87 8.47
C GLY A 252 -33.78 -8.90 7.52
N ASN A 253 -34.18 -8.48 6.31
CA ASN A 253 -34.75 -9.36 5.29
C ASN A 253 -33.70 -9.95 4.33
N GLY A 254 -32.43 -9.55 4.46
CA GLY A 254 -31.32 -10.24 3.80
C GLY A 254 -31.20 -11.66 4.35
N VAL A 255 -30.88 -12.61 3.47
CA VAL A 255 -30.75 -14.06 3.78
C VAL A 255 -29.76 -14.34 4.92
N PHE A 256 -28.95 -13.36 5.32
CA PHE A 256 -27.91 -13.45 6.36
C PHE A 256 -27.90 -12.27 7.37
N ALA A 257 -29.07 -11.72 7.71
CA ALA A 257 -29.18 -10.59 8.63
C ALA A 257 -28.78 -10.93 10.08
N TYR A 258 -27.77 -10.23 10.58
CA TYR A 258 -27.36 -10.29 11.98
C TYR A 258 -28.38 -9.60 12.90
N GLY A 259 -28.83 -10.35 13.90
CA GLY A 259 -29.72 -9.87 14.95
C GLY A 259 -29.05 -8.89 15.92
N ASN A 260 -29.85 -7.90 16.33
CA ASN A 260 -29.75 -7.08 17.54
C ASN A 260 -28.68 -5.97 17.67
N GLN A 261 -27.54 -5.97 16.98
CA GLN A 261 -26.59 -4.84 17.07
C GLN A 261 -26.89 -3.67 16.11
N CYS A 262 -27.58 -3.92 14.99
CA CYS A 262 -27.96 -2.86 14.05
C CYS A 262 -29.32 -2.19 14.38
N LYS A 263 -30.06 -2.70 15.38
CA LYS A 263 -31.40 -2.19 15.77
C LYS A 263 -31.35 -0.89 16.57
N THR A 264 -30.24 -0.58 17.23
CA THR A 264 -30.13 0.58 18.14
C THR A 264 -29.70 1.87 17.46
N THR A 265 -29.16 1.83 16.23
CA THR A 265 -28.51 2.99 15.59
C THR A 265 -29.29 3.57 14.40
N GLY A 266 -30.45 3.00 14.04
CA GLY A 266 -31.35 3.53 13.00
C GLY A 266 -30.85 3.49 11.54
N ASN A 267 -29.55 3.28 11.30
CA ASN A 267 -28.95 3.27 9.95
C ASN A 267 -28.17 1.95 9.67
N GLY A 268 -28.79 1.01 8.96
CA GLY A 268 -28.20 -0.29 8.59
C GLY A 268 -26.92 -0.23 7.74
N ALA A 269 -26.70 0.87 7.01
CA ALA A 269 -25.52 1.07 6.17
C ALA A 269 -24.19 1.19 6.98
N PHE A 270 -24.22 1.77 8.18
CA PHE A 270 -23.02 1.94 9.03
C PHE A 270 -22.60 0.62 9.71
N CYS A 271 -23.59 -0.19 10.10
CA CYS A 271 -23.38 -1.50 10.70
C CYS A 271 -22.66 -2.45 9.71
N GLY A 272 -23.04 -2.42 8.43
CA GLY A 272 -22.44 -3.28 7.41
C GLY A 272 -20.98 -2.95 7.08
N GLN A 273 -20.60 -1.67 7.15
CA GLN A 273 -19.22 -1.21 6.88
C GLN A 273 -18.25 -1.56 8.01
N THR A 274 -18.69 -1.47 9.26
CA THR A 274 -17.85 -1.84 10.41
C THR A 274 -17.67 -3.35 10.52
N LEU A 275 -18.71 -4.13 10.25
CA LEU A 275 -18.63 -5.60 10.23
C LEU A 275 -17.85 -6.15 9.03
N SER A 276 -17.64 -5.39 7.95
CA SER A 276 -16.86 -5.85 6.80
C SER A 276 -15.35 -5.80 7.05
N LEU A 277 -14.86 -4.88 7.88
CA LEU A 277 -13.43 -4.72 8.18
C LEU A 277 -12.76 -6.00 8.71
N PRO A 278 -13.33 -6.74 9.69
CA PRO A 278 -12.77 -8.02 10.11
C PRO A 278 -12.63 -9.04 8.98
N ALA A 279 -13.60 -9.12 8.06
CA ALA A 279 -13.49 -10.02 6.91
C ALA A 279 -12.36 -9.55 5.95
N THR A 280 -12.22 -8.23 5.75
CA THR A 280 -11.13 -7.63 4.98
C THR A 280 -9.75 -7.86 5.61
N CYS A 281 -9.64 -8.06 6.94
CA CYS A 281 -8.38 -8.52 7.56
C CYS A 281 -7.88 -9.83 6.97
N GLY A 282 -8.78 -10.75 6.61
CA GLY A 282 -8.41 -12.00 5.95
C GLY A 282 -7.65 -11.74 4.66
N PHE A 283 -8.11 -10.76 3.87
CA PHE A 283 -7.45 -10.36 2.62
C PHE A 283 -6.03 -9.82 2.88
N CYS A 284 -5.89 -8.93 3.85
CA CYS A 284 -4.61 -8.35 4.25
C CYS A 284 -3.63 -9.41 4.79
N MET A 285 -4.11 -10.34 5.62
CA MET A 285 -3.31 -11.46 6.11
C MET A 285 -2.82 -12.36 4.95
N GLY A 286 -3.64 -12.54 3.91
CA GLY A 286 -3.22 -13.23 2.68
C GLY A 286 -2.10 -12.51 1.94
N LEU A 287 -2.18 -11.17 1.83
CA LEU A 287 -1.11 -10.36 1.23
C LEU A 287 0.20 -10.49 2.03
N SER A 288 0.15 -10.42 3.36
CA SER A 288 1.33 -10.56 4.21
C SER A 288 2.01 -11.92 4.07
N VAL A 289 1.24 -13.02 3.95
CA VAL A 289 1.82 -14.36 3.72
C VAL A 289 2.54 -14.40 2.38
N VAL A 290 1.93 -13.84 1.32
CA VAL A 290 2.55 -13.80 -0.01
C VAL A 290 3.80 -12.91 -0.01
N ALA A 291 3.76 -11.74 0.62
CA ALA A 291 4.89 -10.81 0.73
C ALA A 291 6.06 -11.43 1.51
N LEU A 292 5.81 -11.98 2.70
CA LEU A 292 6.82 -12.62 3.53
C LEU A 292 7.49 -13.80 2.82
N MET A 293 6.69 -14.68 2.22
CA MET A 293 7.21 -15.88 1.58
C MET A 293 7.91 -15.57 0.26
N SER A 294 7.35 -14.69 -0.57
CA SER A 294 8.01 -14.30 -1.82
C SER A 294 9.35 -13.61 -1.56
N ARG A 295 9.44 -12.70 -0.58
CA ARG A 295 10.69 -12.00 -0.24
C ARG A 295 11.74 -12.92 0.36
N SER A 296 11.35 -13.82 1.26
CA SER A 296 12.30 -14.77 1.85
C SER A 296 12.81 -15.81 0.83
N MET A 297 11.91 -16.40 0.04
CA MET A 297 12.29 -17.42 -0.94
C MET A 297 13.17 -16.85 -2.06
N THR A 298 12.77 -15.72 -2.64
CA THR A 298 13.54 -15.09 -3.73
C THR A 298 14.82 -14.44 -3.22
N GLY A 299 14.79 -13.81 -2.03
CA GLY A 299 15.95 -13.16 -1.43
C GLY A 299 17.05 -14.13 -1.04
N VAL A 300 16.71 -15.30 -0.48
CA VAL A 300 17.70 -16.33 -0.16
C VAL A 300 18.35 -16.87 -1.43
N LEU A 301 17.56 -17.13 -2.49
CA LEU A 301 18.11 -17.60 -3.76
C LEU A 301 19.06 -16.57 -4.38
N ALA A 302 18.62 -15.30 -4.43
CA ALA A 302 19.41 -14.19 -4.95
C ALA A 302 20.74 -14.07 -4.20
N LYS A 303 20.70 -13.97 -2.87
CA LYS A 303 21.91 -13.79 -2.07
C LYS A 303 22.83 -15.01 -2.07
N ALA A 304 22.30 -16.22 -2.08
CA ALA A 304 23.12 -17.42 -2.18
C ALA A 304 23.85 -17.49 -3.54
N ALA A 305 23.15 -17.12 -4.62
CA ALA A 305 23.74 -17.07 -5.95
C ALA A 305 24.78 -15.94 -6.06
N GLU A 306 24.46 -14.74 -5.59
CA GLU A 306 25.35 -13.57 -5.60
C GLU A 306 26.65 -13.85 -4.82
N ILE A 307 26.55 -14.41 -3.60
CA ILE A 307 27.74 -14.74 -2.79
C ILE A 307 28.59 -15.79 -3.49
N GLY A 308 27.98 -16.84 -4.06
CA GLY A 308 28.70 -17.88 -4.76
C GLY A 308 29.39 -17.36 -6.02
N ASP A 309 28.70 -16.52 -6.78
CA ASP A 309 29.20 -15.90 -7.99
C ASP A 309 30.38 -14.96 -7.70
N GLU A 310 30.19 -14.02 -6.78
CA GLU A 310 31.21 -13.02 -6.48
C GLU A 310 32.46 -13.58 -5.81
N LEU A 311 32.33 -14.58 -4.94
CA LEU A 311 33.50 -15.21 -4.30
C LEU A 311 34.37 -15.94 -5.32
N VAL A 312 33.76 -16.76 -6.19
CA VAL A 312 34.49 -17.52 -7.20
C VAL A 312 35.10 -16.57 -8.24
N ASP A 313 34.32 -15.59 -8.73
CA ASP A 313 34.78 -14.69 -9.78
C ASP A 313 35.88 -13.72 -9.31
N LYS A 314 35.80 -13.20 -8.07
CA LYS A 314 36.71 -12.16 -7.58
C LYS A 314 37.90 -12.70 -6.79
N LEU A 315 37.80 -13.88 -6.16
CA LEU A 315 38.86 -14.40 -5.29
C LEU A 315 39.60 -15.61 -5.86
N GLU A 316 38.92 -16.48 -6.61
CA GLU A 316 39.46 -17.78 -6.99
C GLU A 316 39.79 -17.91 -8.48
N SER A 317 39.01 -17.24 -9.34
CA SER A 317 39.11 -17.42 -10.79
C SER A 317 40.07 -16.44 -11.46
N SER A 318 40.75 -16.89 -12.51
CA SER A 318 41.47 -16.02 -13.43
C SER A 318 40.48 -15.34 -14.39
N THR A 319 40.83 -14.20 -14.99
CA THR A 319 39.92 -13.36 -15.79
C THR A 319 39.21 -14.07 -16.96
N LEU A 320 39.74 -15.22 -17.41
CA LEU A 320 39.16 -16.03 -18.49
C LEU A 320 38.03 -16.96 -18.00
N ASP A 321 38.13 -17.44 -16.75
CA ASP A 321 37.18 -18.37 -16.13
C ASP A 321 35.88 -17.66 -15.69
N GLN A 322 35.93 -16.33 -15.54
CA GLN A 322 34.77 -15.46 -15.24
C GLN A 322 33.65 -15.56 -16.29
N LEU A 323 33.95 -15.94 -17.54
CA LEU A 323 32.94 -16.13 -18.59
C LEU A 323 32.25 -17.50 -18.52
N LEU A 324 32.80 -18.45 -17.75
CA LEU A 324 32.28 -19.82 -17.62
C LEU A 324 31.56 -20.06 -16.30
N ASN A 325 31.47 -19.06 -15.41
CA ASN A 325 30.83 -19.26 -14.12
C ASN A 325 29.31 -19.52 -14.29
N PRO A 326 28.82 -20.72 -13.94
CA PRO A 326 27.41 -21.04 -14.06
C PRO A 326 26.52 -20.25 -13.07
N ALA A 327 27.11 -19.68 -12.01
CA ALA A 327 26.40 -18.96 -10.96
C ALA A 327 25.86 -17.60 -11.44
N GLN A 328 26.52 -16.92 -12.40
CA GLN A 328 26.09 -15.62 -12.94
C GLN A 328 24.65 -15.64 -13.48
N CYS A 329 24.26 -16.72 -14.16
CA CYS A 329 22.90 -16.85 -14.69
C CYS A 329 21.87 -17.00 -13.55
N LEU A 330 22.24 -17.72 -12.49
CA LEU A 330 21.39 -17.91 -11.31
C LEU A 330 21.29 -16.63 -10.48
N ASP A 331 22.39 -15.89 -10.34
CA ASP A 331 22.42 -14.58 -9.69
C ASP A 331 21.49 -13.61 -10.41
N PHE A 332 21.60 -13.53 -11.74
CA PHE A 332 20.73 -12.67 -12.53
C PHE A 332 19.24 -13.03 -12.39
N VAL A 333 18.89 -14.32 -12.44
CA VAL A 333 17.50 -14.79 -12.24
C VAL A 333 17.03 -14.51 -10.81
N GLY A 334 17.88 -14.75 -9.81
CA GLY A 334 17.59 -14.54 -8.40
C GLY A 334 17.35 -13.08 -8.08
N ASN A 335 18.26 -12.19 -8.48
CA ASN A 335 18.13 -10.74 -8.31
C ASN A 335 16.89 -10.21 -9.01
N LEU A 336 16.59 -10.70 -10.21
CA LEU A 336 15.39 -10.29 -10.92
C LEU A 336 14.12 -10.67 -10.17
N ALA A 337 14.07 -11.90 -9.65
CA ALA A 337 12.93 -12.37 -8.89
C ALA A 337 12.79 -11.61 -7.56
N ALA A 338 13.88 -11.43 -6.83
CA ALA A 338 13.87 -10.76 -5.53
C ALA A 338 13.49 -9.27 -5.64
N GLU A 339 14.13 -8.54 -6.54
CA GLU A 339 13.92 -7.10 -6.69
C GLU A 339 12.56 -6.79 -7.31
N ALA A 340 12.06 -7.61 -8.24
CA ALA A 340 10.79 -7.32 -8.89
C ALA A 340 9.58 -7.87 -8.12
N VAL A 341 9.65 -9.12 -7.63
CA VAL A 341 8.49 -9.79 -7.00
C VAL A 341 8.43 -9.50 -5.53
N GLY A 342 9.55 -9.67 -4.83
CA GLY A 342 9.62 -9.43 -3.39
C GLY A 342 9.22 -7.98 -3.08
N THR A 343 9.81 -7.04 -3.81
CA THR A 343 9.48 -5.61 -3.64
C THR A 343 8.04 -5.28 -4.03
N ALA A 344 7.50 -5.87 -5.12
CA ALA A 344 6.12 -5.59 -5.52
C ALA A 344 5.09 -6.15 -4.53
N ALA A 345 5.32 -7.35 -3.99
CA ALA A 345 4.47 -7.97 -2.99
C ALA A 345 4.51 -7.19 -1.66
N ASP A 346 5.70 -6.76 -1.24
CA ASP A 346 5.90 -5.95 -0.03
C ASP A 346 5.23 -4.56 -0.16
N CYS A 347 5.40 -3.89 -1.31
CA CYS A 347 4.69 -2.63 -1.59
C CYS A 347 3.16 -2.79 -1.59
N ALA A 348 2.64 -3.92 -2.08
CA ALA A 348 1.21 -4.21 -2.08
C ALA A 348 0.67 -4.40 -0.66
N GLU A 349 1.38 -5.16 0.18
CA GLU A 349 1.05 -5.31 1.61
C GLU A 349 1.10 -3.96 2.33
N SER A 350 2.21 -3.23 2.16
CA SER A 350 2.48 -1.92 2.78
C SER A 350 1.51 -0.83 2.34
N LEU A 351 0.75 -1.03 1.26
CA LEU A 351 -0.35 -0.15 0.85
C LEU A 351 -1.68 -0.54 1.50
N ALA A 352 -2.02 -1.83 1.54
CA ALA A 352 -3.33 -2.30 2.01
C ALA A 352 -3.46 -2.33 3.55
N LEU A 353 -2.43 -2.81 4.26
CA LEU A 353 -2.48 -2.96 5.73
C LEU A 353 -2.69 -1.64 6.47
N PRO A 354 -1.93 -0.56 6.19
CA PRO A 354 -2.11 0.71 6.89
C PRO A 354 -3.48 1.35 6.63
N VAL A 355 -4.01 1.18 5.41
CA VAL A 355 -5.36 1.63 5.05
C VAL A 355 -6.41 0.91 5.87
N LEU A 356 -6.28 -0.42 6.00
CA LEU A 356 -7.15 -1.22 6.84
C LEU A 356 -7.05 -0.82 8.33
N ALA A 357 -5.83 -0.64 8.85
CA ALA A 357 -5.62 -0.24 10.24
C ALA A 357 -6.24 1.12 10.56
N ALA A 358 -6.08 2.10 9.68
CA ALA A 358 -6.72 3.41 9.81
C ALA A 358 -8.26 3.29 9.73
N ALA A 359 -8.79 2.40 8.89
CA ALA A 359 -10.22 2.14 8.80
C ALA A 359 -10.80 1.50 10.08
N PHE A 360 -10.06 0.65 10.78
CA PHE A 360 -10.45 0.15 12.11
C PHE A 360 -10.52 1.25 13.16
N LEU A 361 -9.57 2.19 13.13
CA LEU A 361 -9.51 3.31 14.06
C LEU A 361 -10.64 4.33 13.83
N ALA A 362 -11.35 4.27 12.70
CA ALA A 362 -12.47 5.16 12.40
C ALA A 362 -13.72 4.91 13.26
N GLN A 363 -13.76 3.84 14.06
CA GLN A 363 -14.84 3.52 15.01
C GLN A 363 -16.26 3.55 14.41
N GLY A 364 -16.38 3.28 13.11
CA GLY A 364 -17.66 3.22 12.40
C GLY A 364 -18.20 4.53 11.86
N ASP A 365 -17.41 5.60 11.92
CA ASP A 365 -17.69 6.82 11.14
C ASP A 365 -17.25 6.61 9.68
N SER A 366 -18.24 6.63 8.77
CA SER A 366 -18.02 6.44 7.33
C SER A 366 -17.13 7.52 6.71
N ALA A 367 -17.17 8.77 7.21
CA ALA A 367 -16.33 9.86 6.71
C ALA A 367 -14.86 9.63 7.08
N ARG A 368 -14.60 9.23 8.34
CA ARG A 368 -13.25 8.86 8.81
C ARG A 368 -12.71 7.61 8.14
N MET A 369 -13.58 6.63 7.84
CA MET A 369 -13.20 5.42 7.12
C MET A 369 -12.84 5.68 5.65
N ALA A 370 -13.46 6.67 5.01
CA ALA A 370 -13.20 7.02 3.62
C ALA A 370 -11.82 7.63 3.38
N VAL A 371 -11.31 8.41 4.34
CA VAL A 371 -10.02 9.12 4.25
C VAL A 371 -8.87 8.20 3.82
N PRO A 372 -8.55 7.10 4.53
CA PRO A 372 -7.41 6.25 4.17
C PRO A 372 -7.58 5.57 2.78
N PHE A 373 -8.80 5.18 2.40
CA PHE A 373 -9.07 4.57 1.09
C PHE A 373 -8.84 5.57 -0.05
N TRP A 374 -9.35 6.79 0.09
CA TRP A 374 -9.24 7.82 -0.94
C TRP A 374 -7.81 8.34 -1.06
N VAL A 375 -7.15 8.61 0.07
CA VAL A 375 -5.74 9.04 0.09
C VAL A 375 -4.85 7.99 -0.58
N ALA A 376 -5.05 6.70 -0.31
CA ALA A 376 -4.30 5.64 -0.97
C ALA A 376 -4.59 5.56 -2.49
N GLY A 377 -5.87 5.67 -2.90
CA GLY A 377 -6.24 5.71 -4.32
C GLY A 377 -5.61 6.88 -5.07
N PHE A 378 -5.67 8.08 -4.51
CA PHE A 378 -5.04 9.28 -5.09
C PHE A 378 -3.51 9.22 -5.06
N GLY A 379 -2.90 8.61 -4.05
CA GLY A 379 -1.46 8.32 -4.02
C GLY A 379 -1.04 7.40 -5.16
N LEU A 380 -1.87 6.40 -5.47
CA LEU A 380 -1.64 5.50 -6.60
C LEU A 380 -1.75 6.24 -7.94
N PHE A 381 -2.76 7.10 -8.11
CA PHE A 381 -2.86 7.99 -9.27
C PHE A 381 -1.63 8.90 -9.39
N SER A 382 -1.18 9.44 -8.25
CA SER A 382 -0.01 10.30 -8.20
C SER A 382 1.27 9.59 -8.66
N ALA A 383 1.44 8.32 -8.29
CA ALA A 383 2.56 7.48 -8.76
C ALA A 383 2.59 7.34 -10.29
N ILE A 384 1.44 7.25 -10.96
CA ILE A 384 1.35 7.24 -12.43
C ILE A 384 1.89 8.55 -12.99
N VAL A 385 1.41 9.68 -12.48
CA VAL A 385 1.80 11.01 -12.95
C VAL A 385 3.29 11.24 -12.72
N GLY A 386 3.80 10.93 -11.52
CA GLY A 386 5.22 11.09 -11.22
C GLY A 386 6.11 10.27 -12.17
N LYS A 387 5.70 9.05 -12.51
CA LYS A 387 6.39 8.23 -13.51
C LYS A 387 6.42 8.90 -14.90
N LEU A 388 5.36 9.60 -15.31
CA LEU A 388 5.31 10.30 -16.60
C LEU A 388 6.24 11.52 -16.64
N VAL A 389 6.50 12.15 -15.49
CA VAL A 389 7.38 13.31 -15.38
C VAL A 389 8.86 12.92 -15.35
N ILE A 390 9.19 11.66 -15.06
CA ILE A 390 10.57 11.17 -15.09
C ILE A 390 11.13 11.32 -16.51
N SER A 391 12.05 12.26 -16.66
CA SER A 391 12.80 12.48 -17.89
C SER A 391 14.28 12.50 -17.54
N SER A 392 15.04 11.56 -18.12
CA SER A 392 16.49 11.64 -18.07
C SER A 392 16.99 12.54 -19.21
N ARG A 393 17.91 13.44 -18.87
CA ARG A 393 18.75 14.14 -19.86
C ARG A 393 20.02 13.31 -20.07
N ASP A 394 20.52 13.27 -21.30
CA ASP A 394 21.84 12.72 -21.59
C ASP A 394 22.87 13.59 -20.83
N GLY A 395 23.30 13.10 -19.67
CA GLY A 395 24.29 13.78 -18.84
C GLY A 395 25.64 13.81 -19.56
N GLY A 396 26.44 14.83 -19.27
CA GLY A 396 27.72 15.11 -19.95
C GLY A 396 28.73 13.96 -20.00
N ALA A 397 29.90 14.21 -20.58
CA ALA A 397 30.85 13.16 -20.99
C ALA A 397 31.32 12.18 -19.89
N THR A 398 31.24 12.56 -18.61
CA THR A 398 31.72 11.73 -17.49
C THR A 398 30.64 10.81 -16.92
N PHE A 399 31.05 9.63 -16.45
CA PHE A 399 30.17 8.67 -15.75
C PHE A 399 29.43 9.31 -14.56
N ALA A 400 30.14 10.13 -13.77
CA ALA A 400 29.56 10.82 -12.62
C ALA A 400 28.46 11.82 -13.03
N ALA A 401 28.63 12.54 -14.15
CA ALA A 401 27.63 13.47 -14.67
C ALA A 401 26.37 12.73 -15.15
N ARG A 402 26.56 11.60 -15.85
CA ARG A 402 25.47 10.76 -16.34
C ARG A 402 24.68 10.08 -15.21
N HIS A 403 25.36 9.57 -14.19
CA HIS A 403 24.68 9.05 -13.00
C HIS A 403 23.91 10.14 -12.27
N ARG A 404 24.45 11.37 -12.20
CA ARG A 404 23.77 12.51 -11.56
C ARG A 404 22.46 12.84 -12.26
N SER A 405 22.45 12.87 -13.60
CA SER A 405 21.25 13.17 -14.37
C SER A 405 20.20 12.08 -14.21
N LEU A 406 20.61 10.80 -14.12
CA LEU A 406 19.73 9.67 -13.84
C LEU A 406 19.05 9.80 -12.48
N THR A 407 19.84 9.95 -11.41
CA THR A 407 19.31 10.09 -10.06
C THR A 407 18.45 11.35 -9.93
N GLY A 408 18.83 12.44 -10.59
CA GLY A 408 18.04 13.68 -10.61
C GLY A 408 16.65 13.47 -11.22
N GLY A 409 16.55 12.73 -12.33
CA GLY A 409 15.26 12.40 -12.96
C GLY A 409 14.35 11.58 -12.06
N LEU A 410 14.91 10.59 -11.35
CA LEU A 410 14.16 9.78 -10.38
C LEU A 410 13.67 10.62 -9.19
N ARG A 411 14.49 11.55 -8.68
CA ARG A 411 14.11 12.48 -7.61
C ARG A 411 12.97 13.39 -8.01
N VAL A 412 12.99 13.91 -9.23
CA VAL A 412 11.87 14.73 -9.75
C VAL A 412 10.59 13.91 -9.80
N GLY A 413 10.65 12.66 -10.27
CA GLY A 413 9.52 11.73 -10.20
C GLY A 413 9.01 11.58 -8.77
N LEU A 414 9.88 11.30 -7.81
CA LEU A 414 9.50 11.14 -6.41
C LEU A 414 8.87 12.42 -5.82
N TYR A 415 9.52 13.58 -5.92
CA TYR A 415 8.97 14.82 -5.36
C TYR A 415 7.64 15.21 -5.99
N THR A 416 7.45 14.96 -7.30
CA THR A 416 6.16 15.20 -7.97
C THR A 416 5.07 14.27 -7.45
N THR A 417 5.38 12.98 -7.16
CA THR A 417 4.41 12.09 -6.50
C THR A 417 4.04 12.58 -5.10
N VAL A 418 5.02 12.98 -4.29
CA VAL A 418 4.76 13.44 -2.92
C VAL A 418 3.93 14.71 -2.92
N LEU A 419 4.29 15.70 -3.76
CA LEU A 419 3.58 16.98 -3.84
C LEU A 419 2.15 16.80 -4.34
N LEU A 420 1.94 15.97 -5.35
CA LEU A 420 0.60 15.73 -5.89
C LEU A 420 -0.25 14.90 -4.93
N THR A 421 0.33 13.93 -4.23
CA THR A 421 -0.37 13.18 -3.16
C THR A 421 -0.78 14.11 -2.03
N LEU A 422 0.09 15.04 -1.62
CA LEU A 422 -0.22 16.07 -0.63
C LEU A 422 -1.39 16.95 -1.10
N ALA A 423 -1.34 17.47 -2.33
CA ALA A 423 -2.41 18.30 -2.89
C ALA A 423 -3.75 17.55 -2.97
N LEU A 424 -3.74 16.31 -3.46
CA LEU A 424 -4.94 15.48 -3.55
C LEU A 424 -5.48 15.10 -2.17
N SER A 425 -4.62 14.87 -1.17
CA SER A 425 -5.06 14.63 0.21
C SER A 425 -5.77 15.86 0.80
N ALA A 426 -5.30 17.08 0.53
CA ALA A 426 -5.98 18.31 0.93
C ALA A 426 -7.37 18.41 0.28
N VAL A 427 -7.48 18.07 -1.01
CA VAL A 427 -8.77 18.03 -1.73
C VAL A 427 -9.71 16.98 -1.13
N THR A 428 -9.21 15.77 -0.80
CA THR A 428 -10.05 14.73 -0.19
C THR A 428 -10.65 15.18 1.13
N ILE A 429 -9.86 15.85 1.95
CA ILE A 429 -10.29 16.35 3.25
C ILE A 429 -11.26 17.52 3.08
N GLY A 430 -11.02 18.42 2.11
CA GLY A 430 -11.94 19.50 1.79
C GLY A 430 -13.30 19.02 1.24
N ILE A 431 -13.35 17.85 0.60
CA ILE A 431 -14.61 17.23 0.13
C ILE A 431 -15.33 16.50 1.28
N LEU A 432 -14.59 15.74 2.09
CA LEU A 432 -15.17 14.93 3.18
C LEU A 432 -15.56 15.77 4.40
N TYR A 433 -14.80 16.83 4.68
CA TYR A 433 -15.02 17.81 5.74
C TYR A 433 -15.17 19.20 5.10
N PRO A 434 -16.29 19.46 4.40
CA PRO A 434 -16.49 20.74 3.74
C PRO A 434 -16.33 21.88 4.73
N LEU A 435 -15.48 22.86 4.36
CA LEU A 435 -15.40 24.14 5.04
C LEU A 435 -16.80 24.74 5.02
N SER A 436 -17.50 24.66 6.13
CA SER A 436 -18.81 25.27 6.29
C SER A 436 -18.61 26.78 6.27
N PHE A 437 -18.67 27.40 5.10
CA PHE A 437 -18.94 28.83 5.00
C PHE A 437 -20.41 29.03 5.40
N PRO A 438 -20.71 29.88 6.38
CA PRO A 438 -22.06 29.98 6.93
C PRO A 438 -22.98 30.62 5.89
N TYR A 439 -23.82 29.82 5.25
CA TYR A 439 -24.96 30.28 4.45
C TYR A 439 -26.29 30.11 5.21
N TYR A 440 -26.29 30.39 6.52
CA TYR A 440 -27.51 30.51 7.31
C TYR A 440 -27.41 31.73 8.23
N LEU A 441 -27.67 32.91 7.67
CA LEU A 441 -28.23 34.03 8.43
C LEU A 441 -29.69 33.67 8.69
N GLY A 442 -30.01 32.98 9.78
CA GLY A 442 -31.39 32.53 9.98
C GLY A 442 -31.83 32.15 11.39
N ASP A 443 -30.99 31.52 12.22
CA ASP A 443 -31.40 31.22 13.58
C ASP A 443 -30.24 31.28 14.57
N ARG A 444 -30.42 32.15 15.57
CA ARG A 444 -29.53 32.28 16.73
C ARG A 444 -29.82 31.09 17.64
N ASN A 445 -28.77 30.38 18.07
CA ASN A 445 -28.70 29.38 19.16
C ASN A 445 -28.37 27.93 18.77
N GLN A 446 -27.61 27.69 17.70
CA GLN A 446 -26.76 26.49 17.62
C GLN A 446 -25.29 26.92 17.67
N ASP A 447 -24.56 26.30 18.60
CA ASP A 447 -23.20 26.68 18.98
C ASP A 447 -22.26 26.74 17.77
N LEU A 448 -21.74 27.93 17.49
CA LEU A 448 -20.72 28.22 16.49
C LEU A 448 -19.49 27.29 16.63
N THR A 449 -19.29 26.75 17.83
CA THR A 449 -18.25 25.77 18.22
C THR A 449 -18.41 24.39 17.57
N ALA A 450 -19.64 23.93 17.28
CA ALA A 450 -19.88 22.62 16.66
C ALA A 450 -19.61 22.63 15.14
N LEU A 451 -19.92 23.73 14.46
CA LEU A 451 -19.62 23.94 13.03
C LEU A 451 -18.14 24.24 12.75
N LEU A 452 -17.45 24.90 13.69
CA LEU A 452 -15.98 25.08 13.61
C LEU A 452 -15.22 23.78 13.97
N GLY A 453 -15.79 22.91 14.82
CA GLY A 453 -15.18 21.66 15.28
C GLY A 453 -14.95 20.63 14.19
N THR A 454 -15.88 20.45 13.26
CA THR A 454 -15.78 19.48 12.15
C THR A 454 -14.68 19.85 11.15
N SER A 455 -14.48 21.15 10.90
CA SER A 455 -13.37 21.64 10.07
C SER A 455 -12.01 21.45 10.75
N ALA A 456 -11.94 21.61 12.08
CA ALA A 456 -10.71 21.43 12.84
C ALA A 456 -10.24 19.96 12.87
N GLU A 457 -11.17 18.99 12.88
CA GLU A 457 -10.83 17.57 12.78
C GLU A 457 -10.26 17.21 11.40
N GLY A 458 -10.86 17.71 10.32
CA GLY A 458 -10.34 17.50 8.96
C GLY A 458 -8.89 18.00 8.81
N TRP A 459 -8.61 19.21 9.29
CA TRP A 459 -7.25 19.76 9.23
C TRP A 459 -6.24 19.01 10.13
N LYS A 460 -6.68 18.41 11.24
CA LYS A 460 -5.83 17.51 12.04
C LYS A 460 -5.46 16.25 11.24
N LEU A 461 -6.43 15.64 10.53
CA LEU A 461 -6.16 14.50 9.67
C LEU A 461 -5.20 14.86 8.54
N PHE A 462 -5.34 16.05 7.95
CA PHE A 462 -4.41 16.55 6.93
C PHE A 462 -3.00 16.70 7.50
N ALA A 463 -2.87 17.29 8.69
CA ALA A 463 -1.58 17.44 9.35
C ALA A 463 -0.89 16.08 9.60
N VAL A 464 -1.64 15.04 9.97
CA VAL A 464 -1.10 13.67 10.11
C VAL A 464 -0.62 13.13 8.76
N CYS A 465 -1.35 13.33 7.67
CA CYS A 465 -0.89 12.97 6.32
C CYS A 465 0.40 13.70 5.94
N CYS A 466 0.50 15.00 6.24
CA CYS A 466 1.71 15.79 6.01
C CYS A 466 2.92 15.23 6.78
N ILE A 467 2.73 14.89 8.06
CA ILE A 467 3.78 14.31 8.91
C ILE A 467 4.23 12.97 8.30
N GLY A 468 3.29 12.10 7.92
CA GLY A 468 3.59 10.81 7.29
C GLY A 468 4.43 10.95 6.02
N LEU A 469 4.01 11.83 5.10
CA LEU A 469 4.74 12.12 3.87
C LEU A 469 6.12 12.71 4.14
N ALA A 470 6.24 13.64 5.09
CA ALA A 470 7.51 14.24 5.49
C ALA A 470 8.47 13.19 6.09
N THR A 471 7.97 12.31 6.96
CA THR A 471 8.77 11.20 7.52
C THR A 471 9.22 10.22 6.46
N GLY A 472 8.37 9.87 5.49
CA GLY A 472 8.74 9.01 4.37
C GLY A 472 9.84 9.63 3.50
N LEU A 473 9.73 10.93 3.22
CA LEU A 473 10.74 11.66 2.46
C LEU A 473 12.07 11.77 3.22
N ALA A 474 12.02 12.02 4.52
CA ALA A 474 13.19 12.07 5.39
C ALA A 474 13.89 10.71 5.46
N ALA A 475 13.14 9.61 5.58
CA ALA A 475 13.66 8.25 5.54
C ALA A 475 14.33 7.92 4.21
N TRP A 476 13.75 8.36 3.09
CA TRP A 476 14.33 8.16 1.77
C TRP A 476 15.62 8.98 1.55
N GLU A 477 15.65 10.27 1.92
CA GLU A 477 16.86 11.11 1.79
C GLU A 477 17.99 10.65 2.72
N SER A 478 17.66 10.24 3.95
CA SER A 478 18.65 9.67 4.87
C SER A 478 19.24 8.38 4.29
N THR A 479 18.40 7.47 3.79
CA THR A 479 18.86 6.25 3.11
C THR A 479 19.77 6.59 1.92
N ALA A 480 19.40 7.57 1.09
CA ALA A 480 20.21 8.02 -0.03
C ALA A 480 21.56 8.63 0.40
N PHE A 481 21.62 9.28 1.57
CA PHE A 481 22.85 9.82 2.12
C PHE A 481 23.81 8.72 2.62
N PHE A 482 23.30 7.69 3.30
CA PHE A 482 24.13 6.60 3.83
C PHE A 482 24.57 5.57 2.79
N THR A 483 23.83 5.41 1.69
CA THR A 483 24.08 4.38 0.66
C THR A 483 24.76 4.90 -0.61
N SER A 484 24.79 6.22 -0.82
CA SER A 484 25.37 6.81 -2.04
C SER A 484 26.90 6.89 -2.00
N HIS A 485 27.57 6.39 -3.04
CA HIS A 485 29.03 6.48 -3.27
C HIS A 485 29.62 7.91 -3.22
N ARG A 486 28.76 8.95 -3.23
CA ARG A 486 29.17 10.35 -3.21
C ARG A 486 29.31 10.91 -1.81
N CYS A 487 28.63 10.30 -0.84
CA CYS A 487 28.51 10.82 0.50
C CYS A 487 29.65 10.31 1.39
N GLY A 488 29.91 11.04 2.48
CA GLY A 488 30.94 10.72 3.46
C GLY A 488 30.85 9.30 4.03
N PRO A 489 29.65 8.82 4.45
CA PRO A 489 29.53 7.50 5.08
C PRO A 489 30.00 6.37 4.16
N THR A 490 29.47 6.28 2.94
CA THR A 490 29.86 5.22 1.99
C THR A 490 31.34 5.32 1.57
N ARG A 491 31.88 6.54 1.43
CA ARG A 491 33.32 6.73 1.15
C ARG A 491 34.21 6.28 2.29
N SER A 492 33.78 6.46 3.55
CA SER A 492 34.54 5.98 4.71
C SER A 492 34.62 4.45 4.71
N VAL A 493 33.53 3.77 4.36
CA VAL A 493 33.50 2.31 4.21
C VAL A 493 34.47 1.88 3.10
N ALA A 494 34.38 2.50 1.91
CA ALA A 494 35.32 2.21 0.81
C ALA A 494 36.79 2.42 1.20
N ALA A 495 37.11 3.53 1.90
CA ALA A 495 38.47 3.84 2.35
C ALA A 495 39.00 2.80 3.36
N SER A 496 38.16 2.31 4.28
CA SER A 496 38.52 1.26 5.23
C SER A 496 38.80 -0.11 4.58
N GLY A 497 38.42 -0.29 3.31
CA GLY A 497 38.79 -1.45 2.52
C GLY A 497 40.30 -1.56 2.27
N ALA A 498 41.03 -0.43 2.27
CA ALA A 498 42.47 -0.41 2.08
C ALA A 498 43.25 -1.05 3.24
N SER A 499 42.69 -1.07 4.45
CA SER A 499 43.31 -1.70 5.64
C SER A 499 42.90 -3.17 5.83
N GLY A 500 42.05 -3.71 4.96
CA GLY A 500 41.65 -5.13 4.96
C GLY A 500 40.16 -5.38 5.17
N VAL A 501 39.75 -6.64 5.00
CA VAL A 501 38.34 -7.07 5.04
C VAL A 501 37.70 -6.83 6.41
N ALA A 502 38.44 -7.06 7.50
CA ALA A 502 37.92 -6.88 8.86
C ALA A 502 37.57 -5.41 9.15
N THR A 503 38.43 -4.47 8.78
CA THR A 503 38.14 -3.03 8.94
C THR A 503 37.01 -2.58 8.04
N HIS A 504 36.90 -3.13 6.83
CA HIS A 504 35.78 -2.86 5.92
C HIS A 504 34.44 -3.28 6.51
N LEU A 505 34.39 -4.46 7.12
CA LEU A 505 33.18 -5.00 7.73
C LEU A 505 32.79 -4.24 9.01
N ILE A 506 33.76 -3.90 9.87
CA ILE A 506 33.52 -3.11 11.09
C ILE A 506 33.02 -1.70 10.73
N GLN A 507 33.66 -1.03 9.76
CA GLN A 507 33.22 0.30 9.31
C GLN A 507 31.83 0.25 8.67
N GLY A 508 31.54 -0.78 7.86
CA GLY A 508 30.23 -1.00 7.26
C GLY A 508 29.13 -1.19 8.31
N LEU A 509 29.36 -2.06 9.29
CA LEU A 509 28.44 -2.26 10.42
C LEU A 509 28.27 -1.00 11.27
N GLY A 510 29.37 -0.28 11.53
CA GLY A 510 29.35 0.95 12.31
C GLY A 510 28.65 2.13 11.63
N VAL A 511 28.57 2.14 10.30
CA VAL A 511 27.76 3.12 9.54
C VAL A 511 26.28 2.71 9.47
N GLY A 512 26.00 1.40 9.52
CA GLY A 512 24.64 0.87 9.43
C GLY A 512 23.84 0.94 10.74
N LEU A 513 24.51 0.77 11.89
CA LEU A 513 23.95 0.96 13.23
C LEU A 513 23.82 2.44 13.58
#